data_AF-A0A7Z9JH31-F1
#
_entry.id   AF-A0A7Z9JH31-F1
#
_cell.length_a   1.000
_cell.length_b   1.000
_cell.length_c   1.000
_cell.angle_alpha   90.00
_cell.angle_beta   90.00
_cell.angle_gamma   90.00
#
_symmetry.space_group_name_H-M   'P 1'
#
loop_
_entity.id
_entity.type
_entity.pdbx_description
1 polymer ?
#
loop_
_entity_poly.entity_id
_entity_poly.type
_entity_poly.pdbx_seq_one_letter_code
_entity_poly.pdbx_strand_id
1 'polypeptide(L)' 'MHGTIAPETIGTQASMGCIRMGADEVAQVYEMLSEGVSIVEIR' A
#
# COMPACT_ATOMS: atom_id res chain seq x y z
N MET A 1 0.55 -2.70 4.31
CA MET A 1 0.18 -2.19 2.96
C MET A 1 -0.46 -3.31 2.19
N HIS A 2 -1.54 -3.04 1.46
CA HIS A 2 -2.29 -4.08 0.74
C HIS A 2 -3.05 -3.49 -0.46
N GLY A 3 -3.48 -4.36 -1.38
CA GLY A 3 -4.40 -3.98 -2.46
C GLY A 3 -5.80 -3.63 -1.94
N THR A 4 -6.64 -3.00 -2.76
CA THR A 4 -8.04 -2.72 -2.44
C THR A 4 -8.98 -3.09 -3.58
N ILE A 5 -10.19 -3.54 -3.25
CA ILE A 5 -11.29 -3.75 -4.20
C ILE A 5 -12.08 -2.47 -4.49
N ALA A 6 -11.79 -1.39 -3.74
CA ALA A 6 -12.42 -0.08 -3.82
C ALA A 6 -11.36 0.97 -4.23
N PRO A 7 -10.95 1.02 -5.50
CA PRO A 7 -9.83 1.86 -5.97
C PRO A 7 -10.07 3.37 -5.78
N GLU A 8 -11.34 3.81 -5.79
CA GLU A 8 -11.75 5.19 -5.53
C GLU A 8 -11.41 5.69 -4.13
N THR A 9 -11.08 4.78 -3.21
CA THR A 9 -10.69 5.13 -1.84
C THR A 9 -9.19 5.40 -1.70
N ILE A 10 -8.38 5.12 -2.72
CA ILE A 10 -6.93 5.39 -2.72
C ILE A 10 -6.72 6.91 -2.67
N GLY A 11 -5.81 7.38 -1.82
CA GLY A 11 -5.52 8.81 -1.63
C GLY A 11 -6.56 9.56 -0.80
N THR A 12 -7.53 8.86 -0.21
CA THR A 12 -8.55 9.45 0.69
C THR A 12 -8.33 8.98 2.13
N GLN A 13 -8.86 9.73 3.11
CA GLN A 13 -8.86 9.33 4.52
C GLN A 13 -9.98 8.29 4.80
N ALA A 14 -9.94 7.16 4.10
CA ALA A 14 -10.99 6.13 4.15
C ALA A 14 -10.53 4.80 4.79
N SER A 15 -9.29 4.73 5.26
CA SER A 15 -8.77 3.56 5.96
C SER A 15 -8.66 3.80 7.46
N MET A 16 -8.88 2.76 8.27
CA MET A 16 -8.67 2.77 9.73
C MET A 16 -7.17 2.64 10.09
N GLY A 17 -6.26 3.12 9.24
CA GLY A 17 -4.81 3.04 9.45
C GLY A 17 -4.03 2.12 8.48
N CYS A 18 -4.69 1.43 7.55
CA CYS A 18 -4.00 0.65 6.52
C CYS A 18 -3.74 1.47 5.24
N ILE A 19 -2.59 1.27 4.60
CA ILE A 19 -2.29 1.86 3.27
C ILE A 19 -2.92 0.98 2.17
N ARG A 20 -3.82 1.59 1.38
CA ARG A 20 -4.48 0.97 0.21
C ARG A 20 -3.76 1.35 -1.07
N MET A 21 -3.57 0.37 -1.96
CA MET A 21 -2.92 0.53 -3.26
C MET A 21 -3.72 -0.21 -4.35
N GLY A 22 -3.46 0.12 -5.63
CA GLY A 22 -3.91 -0.70 -6.74
C GLY A 22 -3.31 -2.10 -6.70
N ALA A 23 -3.97 -3.07 -7.34
CA ALA A 23 -3.54 -4.47 -7.32
C ALA A 23 -2.14 -4.66 -7.95
N ASP A 24 -1.91 -4.06 -9.11
CA ASP A 24 -0.61 -4.15 -9.80
C ASP A 24 0.48 -3.36 -9.08
N GLU A 25 0.11 -2.24 -8.47
CA GLU A 25 1.02 -1.39 -7.68
C GLU A 25 1.54 -2.12 -6.44
N VAL A 26 0.66 -2.78 -5.68
CA VAL A 26 1.08 -3.54 -4.49
C VAL A 26 1.93 -4.75 -4.88
N ALA A 27 1.65 -5.40 -6.01
CA ALA A 27 2.46 -6.51 -6.50
C ALA A 27 3.87 -6.04 -6.87
N GLN A 28 3.99 -4.94 -7.62
CA GLN A 28 5.30 -4.38 -7.95
C GLN A 28 6.10 -3.98 -6.70
N VAL A 29 5.46 -3.30 -5.74
CA VAL A 29 6.17 -2.91 -4.52
C VAL A 29 6.57 -4.12 -3.70
N TYR A 30 5.74 -5.16 -3.61
CA TYR A 30 6.08 -6.40 -2.91
C TYR A 30 7.37 -7.03 -3.45
N GLU A 31 7.54 -7.10 -4.78
CA GLU A 31 8.76 -7.63 -5.41
C GLU A 31 10.01 -6.76 -5.16
N MET A 32 9.83 -5.49 -4.78
CA MET A 32 10.92 -4.57 -4.49
C MET A 32 11.29 -4.49 -3.00
N LEU A 33 10.40 -4.93 -2.11
CA LEU A 33 10.62 -4.86 -0.67
C LEU A 33 11.61 -5.94 -0.24
N SER A 34 12.58 -5.54 0.59
CA SER A 34 13.50 -6.45 1.25
C SER A 34 13.38 -6.29 2.76
N GLU A 35 13.22 -7.42 3.45
CA GLU A 35 13.14 -7.46 4.90
C GLU A 35 14.39 -6.85 5.54
N GLY A 36 14.20 -6.05 6.59
CA GLY A 36 15.28 -5.36 7.31
C GLY A 36 15.97 -4.22 6.54
N VAL A 37 15.61 -3.99 5.28
CA VAL A 37 16.20 -2.95 4.42
C VAL A 37 15.18 -1.86 4.10
N SER A 38 13.97 -2.26 3.70
CA SER A 38 12.93 -1.32 3.32
C SER A 38 12.22 -0.73 4.54
N ILE A 39 12.03 0.60 4.54
CA ILE A 39 11.33 1.34 5.59
C ILE A 39 10.03 1.89 5.02
N VAL A 40 8.91 1.68 5.72
CA VAL A 40 7.62 2.29 5.40
C VAL A 40 7.37 3.43 6.39
N GLU A 41 7.30 4.66 5.88
CA GLU A 41 6.98 5.84 6.67
C GLU A 41 5.53 6.28 6.41
N ILE A 42 4.76 6.51 7.48
CA ILE A 42 3.38 6.99 7.43
C ILE A 42 3.33 8.36 8.10
N ARG A 43 2.77 9.36 7.40
CA ARG A 43 2.61 10.75 7.89
C ARG A 43 1.18 11.22 7.73
#